data_AF-A0A372KJT2-F1
#
_entry.id   AF-A0A372KJT2-F1
#
_cell.length_a   1.000
_cell.length_b   1.000
_cell.length_c   1.000
_cell.angle_alpha   90.00
_cell.angle_beta   90.00
_cell.angle_gamma   90.00
#
_symmetry.space_group_name_H-M   'P 1'
#
loop_
_entity.id
_entity.type
_entity.pdbx_description
1 polymer ?
#
loop_
_entity_poly.entity_id
_entity_poly.type
_entity_poly.pdbx_seq_one_letter_code
_entity_poly.pdbx_strand_id
1 'polypeptide(L)' 'MSSYYSDVAKDDTVREKEFLQNKDWNEIKQTIYSSLVPTDILTAGETESKAYIAEHYSDVSQFLDRLEAAAK' A
#
# COMPACT_ATOMS: atom_id res chain seq x y z
N MET A 1 -21.28 15.68 -15.02
CA MET A 1 -20.73 14.89 -13.90
C MET A 1 -19.48 14.20 -14.39
N SER A 2 -18.35 14.42 -13.74
CA SER A 2 -17.26 13.45 -13.83
C SER A 2 -17.63 12.26 -12.94
N SER A 3 -17.50 11.04 -13.45
CA SER A 3 -17.66 9.81 -12.66
C SER A 3 -16.30 9.22 -12.36
N TYR A 4 -16.17 8.47 -11.25
CA TYR A 4 -14.93 7.79 -10.85
C TYR A 4 -14.20 7.13 -12.03
N TYR A 5 -14.90 6.29 -12.81
CA TYR A 5 -14.31 5.60 -13.96
C TYR A 5 -13.90 6.54 -15.11
N SER A 6 -14.54 7.70 -15.26
CA SER A 6 -14.15 8.70 -16.25
C SER A 6 -12.83 9.38 -15.90
N ASP A 7 -12.50 9.49 -14.61
CA ASP A 7 -11.26 10.12 -14.14
C ASP A 7 -10.11 9.11 -14.10
N VAL A 8 -10.38 7.88 -13.65
CA VAL A 8 -9.41 6.76 -13.73
C VAL A 8 -8.98 6.46 -15.17
N ALA A 9 -9.87 6.64 -16.15
CA ALA A 9 -9.52 6.43 -17.56
C ALA A 9 -8.53 7.47 -18.13
N LYS A 10 -8.40 8.65 -17.48
CA LYS A 10 -7.53 9.74 -17.93
C LYS A 10 -6.18 9.75 -17.22
N ASP A 11 -6.16 9.33 -15.96
CA ASP A 11 -4.98 9.27 -15.11
C ASP A 11 -5.07 8.01 -14.24
N ASP A 12 -4.13 7.10 -14.43
CA ASP A 12 -4.10 5.80 -13.78
C ASP A 12 -3.76 5.89 -12.28
N THR A 13 -3.22 7.02 -11.83
CA THR A 13 -2.91 7.30 -10.41
C THR A 13 -4.11 7.79 -9.60
N VAL A 14 -5.24 8.10 -10.26
CA VAL A 14 -6.48 8.58 -9.61
C VAL A 14 -6.97 7.54 -8.60
N ARG A 15 -6.89 6.25 -8.92
CA ARG A 15 -7.34 5.18 -8.03
C ARG A 15 -6.60 5.22 -6.70
N GLU A 16 -5.27 5.21 -6.73
CA GLU A 16 -4.43 5.13 -5.55
C GLU A 16 -4.51 6.43 -4.73
N LYS A 17 -4.55 7.60 -5.39
CA LYS A 17 -4.74 8.90 -4.72
C LYS A 17 -6.09 8.99 -4.01
N GLU A 18 -7.19 8.66 -4.69
CA GLU A 18 -8.52 8.68 -4.06
C GLU A 18 -8.63 7.64 -2.94
N PHE A 19 -8.00 6.48 -3.09
CA PHE A 19 -7.97 5.47 -2.02
C PHE A 19 -7.33 6.04 -0.74
N LEU A 20 -6.18 6.72 -0.87
CA LEU A 20 -5.47 7.34 0.26
C LEU A 20 -6.16 8.58 0.84
N GLN A 21 -7.05 9.23 0.10
CA GLN A 21 -7.94 10.26 0.66
C GLN A 21 -9.00 9.66 1.59
N ASN A 22 -9.37 8.39 1.37
CA ASN A 22 -10.42 7.70 2.13
C ASN A 22 -9.88 6.77 3.23
N LYS A 23 -8.60 6.38 3.15
CA LYS A 23 -7.95 5.45 4.07
C LYS A 23 -6.57 5.95 4.46
N ASP A 24 -6.28 5.91 5.76
CA ASP A 24 -4.99 6.34 6.29
C ASP A 24 -3.88 5.36 5.87
N TRP A 25 -2.80 5.92 5.30
CA TRP A 25 -1.68 5.13 4.81
C TRP A 25 -1.00 4.31 5.90
N ASN A 26 -0.85 4.88 7.11
CA ASN A 26 -0.20 4.18 8.21
C ASN A 26 -1.07 3.05 8.74
N GLU A 27 -2.40 3.24 8.80
CA GLU A 27 -3.35 2.18 9.17
C GLU A 27 -3.31 1.01 8.18
N ILE A 28 -3.24 1.30 6.88
CA ILE A 28 -3.09 0.27 5.82
C ILE A 28 -1.80 -0.54 6.04
N LYS A 29 -0.65 0.14 6.18
CA LYS A 29 0.65 -0.52 6.41
C LYS A 29 0.62 -1.37 7.67
N GLN A 30 0.14 -0.81 8.78
CA GLN A 30 0.09 -1.50 10.08
C GLN A 30 -0.79 -2.75 10.01
N THR A 31 -1.95 -2.67 9.35
CA THR A 31 -2.87 -3.80 9.17
C THR A 31 -2.21 -4.92 8.38
N ILE A 32 -1.53 -4.59 7.28
CA ILE A 32 -0.85 -5.58 6.43
C ILE A 32 0.33 -6.20 7.18
N TYR A 33 1.19 -5.38 7.79
CA TYR A 33 2.38 -5.86 8.49
C TYR A 33 2.01 -6.76 9.68
N SER A 34 1.04 -6.35 10.50
CA SER A 34 0.60 -7.17 11.64
C SER A 34 -0.05 -8.50 11.24
N SER A 35 -0.62 -8.58 10.03
CA SER A 35 -1.26 -9.81 9.54
C SER A 35 -0.28 -10.77 8.84
N LEU A 36 0.73 -10.26 8.14
CA LEU A 36 1.56 -11.07 7.24
C LEU A 36 2.98 -11.26 7.74
N VAL A 37 3.52 -10.31 8.52
CA VAL A 37 4.92 -10.32 8.94
C VAL A 37 5.04 -11.04 10.29
N PRO A 38 5.91 -12.06 10.41
CA PRO A 38 6.23 -12.71 11.67
C PRO A 38 6.65 -11.69 12.75
N THR A 39 6.31 -11.96 14.01
CA THR A 39 6.51 -11.00 15.10
C THR A 39 7.98 -10.59 15.29
N ASP A 40 8.92 -11.53 15.16
CA ASP A 40 10.36 -11.25 15.25
C ASP A 40 10.83 -10.27 14.17
N ILE A 41 10.37 -10.45 12.93
CA ILE A 41 10.68 -9.55 11.81
C ILE A 41 9.96 -8.21 11.97
N LEU A 42 8.69 -8.22 12.40
CA LEU A 42 7.92 -7.01 12.66
C LEU A 42 8.61 -6.13 13.72
N THR A 43 9.17 -6.74 14.77
CA THR A 43 9.92 -6.02 15.80
C THR A 43 11.26 -5.48 15.33
N ALA A 44 11.82 -6.01 14.25
CA ALA A 44 13.05 -5.50 13.63
C ALA A 44 12.84 -4.18 12.85
N GLY A 45 11.58 -3.87 12.51
CA GLY A 45 11.17 -2.57 11.95
C GLY A 45 10.64 -2.63 10.53
N GLU A 46 10.31 -1.45 9.98
CA GLU A 46 9.62 -1.30 8.69
C GLU A 46 10.47 -1.78 7.51
N THR A 47 11.78 -1.54 7.51
CA THR A 47 12.68 -2.00 6.44
C THR A 47 12.66 -3.51 6.30
N GLU A 48 12.76 -4.24 7.42
CA GLU A 48 12.76 -5.71 7.40
C GLU A 48 11.36 -6.27 7.11
N SER A 49 10.32 -5.60 7.61
CA SER A 49 8.93 -5.94 7.27
C SER A 49 8.67 -5.80 5.77
N LYS A 50 9.19 -4.73 5.14
CA LYS A 50 9.06 -4.50 3.70
C LYS A 50 9.87 -5.52 2.90
N ALA A 51 11.10 -5.84 3.32
CA ALA A 51 11.92 -6.86 2.68
C ALA A 51 11.25 -8.25 2.72
N TYR A 52 10.72 -8.63 3.89
CA TYR A 52 9.98 -9.88 4.04
C TYR A 52 8.75 -9.96 3.13
N ILE A 53 7.97 -8.87 3.03
CA ILE A 53 6.83 -8.82 2.11
C ILE A 53 7.26 -8.91 0.65
N ALA A 54 8.35 -8.25 0.26
CA ALA A 54 8.88 -8.33 -1.08
C ALA A 54 9.31 -9.76 -1.47
N GLU A 55 9.88 -10.51 -0.52
CA GLU A 55 10.33 -11.89 -0.74
C GLU A 55 9.17 -12.90 -0.78
N HIS A 56 8.17 -12.74 0.10
CA HIS A 56 7.13 -13.76 0.31
C HIS A 56 5.76 -13.42 -0.31
N TYR A 57 5.49 -12.16 -0.59
CA TYR A 57 4.18 -11.66 -1.04
C TYR A 57 4.33 -10.59 -2.12
N SER A 58 4.83 -10.99 -3.31
CA SER A 58 5.12 -10.08 -4.43
C SER A 58 3.97 -9.13 -4.77
N ASP A 59 2.73 -9.63 -4.77
CA ASP A 59 1.55 -8.84 -5.13
C ASP A 59 1.23 -7.78 -4.07
N VAL A 60 1.45 -8.12 -2.79
CA VAL A 60 1.29 -7.19 -1.67
C VAL A 60 2.40 -6.13 -1.69
N SER A 61 3.64 -6.53 -2.01
CA SER A 61 4.74 -5.58 -2.20
C SER A 61 4.42 -4.57 -3.29
N GLN A 62 3.96 -5.04 -4.46
CA GLN A 62 3.55 -4.16 -5.56
C GLN A 62 2.40 -3.23 -5.16
N PHE A 63 1.43 -3.74 -4.40
CA PHE A 63 0.33 -2.92 -3.86
C PHE A 63 0.86 -1.80 -2.96
N LEU A 64 1.73 -2.13 -1.99
CA LEU A 64 2.32 -1.16 -1.08
C LEU A 64 3.16 -0.13 -1.83
N ASP A 65 3.98 -0.52 -2.80
CA ASP A 65 4.82 0.39 -3.58
C ASP A 65 3.98 1.39 -4.41
N ARG A 66 2.84 0.95 -4.97
CA ARG A 66 1.92 1.84 -5.69
C ARG A 66 1.28 2.88 -4.77
N LEU A 67 0.86 2.47 -3.57
CA LEU A 67 0.31 3.40 -2.60
C LEU A 67 1.37 4.34 -2.03
N GLU A 68 2.57 3.85 -1.74
CA GLU A 68 3.68 4.67 -1.28
C GLU A 68 4.08 5.74 -2.31
N ALA A 69 4.05 5.40 -3.60
CA ALA A 69 4.28 6.36 -4.68
C ALA A 69 3.18 7.42 -4.77
N ALA A 70 1.92 7.08 -4.46
CA ALA A 70 0.79 7.99 -4.48
C ALA A 70 0.63 8.82 -3.20
N ALA A 71 1.25 8.41 -2.09
CA ALA A 71 1.24 9.11 -0.80
C ALA A 71 2.23 10.29 -0.73
N LYS A 72 3.01 10.54 -1.78
CA LYS A 72 4.00 11.62 -1.88
C LYS A 72 3.42 12.98 -2.20
#